data_AF-A0A533V8Y9-F1
#
_entry.id   AF-A0A533V8Y9-F1
#
_cell.length_a   1.000
_cell.length_b   1.000
_cell.length_c   1.000
_cell.angle_alpha   90.00
_cell.angle_beta   90.00
_cell.angle_gamma   90.00
#
_symmetry.space_group_name_H-M   'P 1'
#
loop_
_entity.id
_entity.type
_entity.pdbx_description
1 polymer ?
#
loop_
_entity_poly.entity_id
_entity_poly.type
_entity_poly.pdbx_seq_one_letter_code
_entity_poly.pdbx_strand_id
1 'polypeptide(L)'
;MVSEYQSIDGFATAEGTKKFMENAIKNSMPRSHFRSFDKLNLTSLGMGTYLGQNTIEDDKNIENAIYESVKSGAINVIDSAINYRSMKSEKNIGHAIKRLVDDNIISRDQVFISTKNGYITNDGDYPAIDVLEYMHKMFISQGIIDSKDISSGYNVLNPNYIRKCIEKSLINMQLDTIDLVYIHNAYESWYEDVNKNEFIEMIYKVFQIYEEYRFKNKIKYYGMATWTCFRLPSKEKGYLSLEEMVKIAENVAGKEHGFRFIQLPYNLAYREAFLLKNQSVGPDSNLTILEACNKLNIGVFTSVPLLQTKLLSVNIPDYLGYNNQLLKIIQITRSTPNV
;
A
#
# COMPACT_ATOMS: atom_id res chain seq x y z
N MET A 1 11.85 -28.45 13.57
CA MET A 1 11.23 -28.78 12.28
C MET A 1 11.35 -27.56 11.40
N VAL A 2 12.07 -27.65 10.28
CA VAL A 2 12.02 -26.62 9.25
C VAL A 2 10.62 -26.74 8.66
N SER A 3 9.75 -25.76 8.90
CA SER A 3 8.48 -25.66 8.18
C SER A 3 8.81 -25.67 6.70
N GLU A 4 8.30 -26.65 5.94
CA GLU A 4 8.41 -26.60 4.48
C GLU A 4 7.81 -25.27 4.01
N TYR A 5 8.55 -24.55 3.17
CA TYR A 5 8.05 -23.34 2.53
C TYR A 5 6.87 -23.76 1.65
N GLN A 6 5.66 -23.38 2.05
CA GLN A 6 4.45 -23.62 1.29
C GLN A 6 3.78 -22.28 1.07
N SER A 7 3.87 -21.77 -0.15
CA SER A 7 3.16 -20.57 -0.53
C SER A 7 1.65 -20.79 -0.51
N ILE A 8 0.92 -19.75 -0.15
CA ILE A 8 -0.53 -19.71 -0.17
C ILE A 8 -0.94 -19.24 -1.56
N ASP A 9 -1.59 -20.13 -2.29
CA ASP A 9 -2.10 -19.87 -3.64
C ASP A 9 -3.30 -18.89 -3.61
N GLY A 10 -3.42 -18.11 -4.68
CA GLY A 10 -4.52 -17.20 -4.94
C GLY A 10 -4.26 -15.74 -4.59
N PHE A 11 -5.27 -14.93 -4.90
CA PHE A 11 -5.31 -13.47 -4.74
C PHE A 11 -6.77 -13.04 -4.58
N ALA A 12 -7.02 -11.83 -4.10
CA ALA A 12 -8.37 -11.27 -3.91
C ALA A 12 -9.20 -11.34 -5.20
N THR A 13 -10.37 -11.98 -5.15
CA THR A 13 -11.30 -12.06 -6.29
C THR A 13 -12.62 -11.35 -5.99
N ALA A 14 -13.40 -11.07 -7.04
CA ALA A 14 -14.73 -10.51 -6.89
C ALA A 14 -15.63 -11.45 -6.06
N GLU A 15 -15.56 -12.76 -6.33
CA GLU A 15 -16.30 -13.80 -5.64
C GLU A 15 -15.85 -13.95 -4.18
N GLY A 16 -14.54 -14.02 -3.93
CA GLY A 16 -13.98 -14.19 -2.59
C GLY A 16 -14.26 -12.99 -1.69
N THR A 17 -13.97 -11.77 -2.16
CA THR A 17 -14.24 -10.56 -1.38
C THR A 17 -15.73 -10.32 -1.16
N LYS A 18 -16.60 -10.70 -2.12
CA LYS A 18 -18.05 -10.70 -1.92
C LYS A 18 -18.48 -11.69 -0.84
N LYS A 19 -17.95 -12.92 -0.86
CA LYS A 19 -18.21 -13.94 0.17
C LYS A 19 -17.79 -13.45 1.56
N PHE A 20 -16.64 -12.79 1.68
CA PHE A 20 -16.20 -12.17 2.93
C PHE A 20 -17.23 -11.15 3.44
N MET A 21 -17.64 -10.21 2.58
CA MET A 21 -18.64 -9.20 2.90
C MET A 21 -19.97 -9.82 3.34
N GLU A 22 -20.48 -10.81 2.60
CA GLU A 22 -21.76 -11.46 2.92
C GLU A 22 -21.71 -12.18 4.28
N ASN A 23 -20.61 -12.87 4.59
CA ASN A 23 -20.40 -13.50 5.88
C ASN A 23 -20.29 -12.46 7.02
N ALA A 24 -19.57 -11.36 6.80
CA ALA A 24 -19.45 -10.28 7.77
C ALA A 24 -20.82 -9.63 8.06
N ILE A 25 -21.64 -9.39 7.03
CA ILE A 25 -23.00 -8.85 7.18
C ILE A 25 -23.89 -9.79 7.96
N LYS A 26 -23.81 -11.10 7.71
CA LYS A 26 -24.50 -12.13 8.49
C LYS A 26 -24.10 -12.08 9.97
N ASN A 27 -22.86 -11.68 10.26
CA ASN A 27 -22.32 -11.47 11.60
C ASN A 27 -22.44 -10.01 12.10
N SER A 28 -23.49 -9.30 11.66
CA SER A 28 -23.86 -7.96 12.13
C SER A 28 -22.94 -6.81 11.69
N MET A 29 -22.02 -7.01 10.74
CA MET A 29 -21.31 -5.88 10.13
C MET A 29 -22.24 -5.10 9.18
N PRO A 30 -22.27 -3.76 9.23
CA PRO A 30 -23.12 -2.98 8.35
C PRO A 30 -22.59 -3.04 6.91
N ARG A 31 -23.50 -3.14 5.92
CA ARG A 31 -23.12 -3.12 4.50
C ARG A 31 -22.33 -1.87 4.11
N SER A 32 -22.62 -0.73 4.75
CA SER A 32 -21.90 0.53 4.55
C SER A 32 -20.45 0.51 5.04
N HIS A 33 -20.00 -0.56 5.71
CA HIS A 33 -18.59 -0.76 6.03
C HIS A 33 -17.78 -1.22 4.81
N PHE A 34 -18.43 -1.69 3.74
CA PHE A 34 -17.75 -2.16 2.55
C PHE A 34 -17.81 -1.11 1.43
N ARG A 35 -16.75 -1.06 0.62
CA ARG A 35 -16.59 -0.23 -0.57
C ARG A 35 -16.35 -1.16 -1.75
N SER A 36 -16.95 -0.85 -2.89
CA SER A 36 -16.74 -1.61 -4.11
C SER A 36 -15.82 -0.84 -5.05
N PHE A 37 -14.74 -1.48 -5.50
CA PHE A 37 -13.82 -0.93 -6.49
C PHE A 37 -13.28 -2.07 -7.35
N ASP A 38 -13.26 -1.90 -8.67
CA ASP A 38 -12.83 -2.91 -9.64
C ASP A 38 -13.41 -4.32 -9.36
N LYS A 39 -14.71 -4.38 -9.06
CA LYS A 39 -15.49 -5.58 -8.70
C LYS A 39 -15.13 -6.24 -7.34
N LEU A 40 -14.12 -5.75 -6.64
CA LEU A 40 -13.78 -6.19 -5.28
C LEU A 40 -14.69 -5.52 -4.25
N ASN A 41 -14.94 -6.20 -3.12
CA ASN A 41 -15.66 -5.66 -1.96
C ASN A 41 -14.69 -5.55 -0.77
N LEU A 42 -14.20 -4.35 -0.53
CA LEU A 42 -13.14 -4.08 0.44
C LEU A 42 -13.71 -3.36 1.67
N THR A 43 -13.19 -3.66 2.85
CA THR A 43 -13.54 -2.94 4.07
C THR A 43 -13.08 -1.49 3.97
N SER A 44 -13.94 -0.55 4.39
CA SER A 44 -13.66 0.89 4.46
C SER A 44 -12.57 1.28 5.47
N LEU A 45 -12.05 0.28 6.19
CA LEU A 45 -10.88 0.36 7.05
C LEU A 45 -9.94 -0.78 6.69
N GLY A 46 -8.65 -0.48 6.64
CA GLY A 46 -7.58 -1.47 6.47
C GLY A 46 -6.68 -1.53 7.71
N MET A 47 -5.92 -2.61 7.82
CA MET A 47 -4.91 -2.80 8.85
C MET A 47 -3.52 -2.40 8.32
N GLY A 48 -2.96 -1.31 8.83
CA GLY A 48 -1.58 -0.92 8.54
C GLY A 48 -0.58 -1.55 9.52
N THR A 49 0.59 -1.97 9.01
CA THR A 49 1.59 -2.75 9.77
C THR A 49 2.94 -2.05 9.93
N TYR A 50 2.96 -0.72 9.96
CA TYR A 50 4.20 0.09 9.95
C TYR A 50 5.00 0.05 11.26
N LEU A 51 4.32 0.19 12.41
CA LEU A 51 4.97 0.43 13.71
C LEU A 51 5.05 -0.85 14.54
N GLY A 52 5.99 -0.85 15.49
CA GLY A 52 6.31 -1.95 16.40
C GLY A 52 7.82 -2.15 16.50
N GLN A 53 8.29 -2.69 17.62
CA GLN A 53 9.68 -3.09 17.83
C GLN A 53 9.98 -4.39 17.06
N ASN A 54 11.24 -4.63 16.73
CA ASN A 54 11.69 -5.89 16.10
C ASN A 54 11.84 -7.01 17.15
N THR A 55 10.79 -7.28 17.93
CA THR A 55 10.74 -8.32 18.97
C THR A 55 9.77 -9.42 18.60
N ILE A 56 9.99 -10.63 19.16
CA ILE A 56 9.08 -11.77 19.01
C ILE A 56 7.69 -11.46 19.56
N GLU A 57 7.60 -10.62 20.60
CA GLU A 57 6.33 -10.20 21.17
C GLU A 57 5.52 -9.36 20.19
N ASP A 58 6.12 -8.34 19.59
CA ASP A 58 5.43 -7.51 18.60
C ASP A 58 5.13 -8.30 17.32
N ASP A 59 5.97 -9.25 16.93
CA ASP A 59 5.69 -10.19 15.84
C ASP A 59 4.38 -10.96 16.10
N LYS A 60 4.21 -11.52 17.30
CA LYS A 60 2.99 -12.23 17.71
C LYS A 60 1.79 -11.30 17.82
N ASN A 61 1.99 -10.08 18.33
CA ASN A 61 0.91 -9.09 18.47
C ASN A 61 0.35 -8.68 17.11
N ILE A 62 1.21 -8.44 16.11
CA ILE A 62 0.76 -8.13 14.74
C ILE A 62 0.06 -9.33 14.12
N GLU A 63 0.62 -10.55 14.24
CA GLU A 63 -0.01 -11.76 13.71
C GLU A 63 -1.42 -11.96 14.28
N ASN A 64 -1.56 -11.84 15.61
CA ASN A 64 -2.85 -11.97 16.30
C ASN A 64 -3.82 -10.86 15.93
N ALA A 65 -3.36 -9.61 15.80
CA ALA A 65 -4.21 -8.50 15.40
C ALA A 65 -4.80 -8.72 14.00
N ILE A 66 -3.98 -9.20 13.04
CA ILE A 66 -4.44 -9.55 11.69
C ILE A 66 -5.46 -10.68 11.76
N TYR A 67 -5.12 -11.77 12.44
CA TYR A 67 -5.99 -12.95 12.55
C TYR A 67 -7.36 -12.59 13.14
N GLU A 68 -7.41 -11.90 14.28
CA GLU A 68 -8.68 -11.56 14.93
C GLU A 68 -9.50 -10.53 14.12
N SER A 69 -8.84 -9.59 13.45
CA SER A 69 -9.52 -8.58 12.63
C SER A 69 -10.15 -9.18 11.37
N VAL A 70 -9.47 -10.14 10.73
CA VAL A 70 -10.02 -10.85 9.56
C VAL A 70 -11.10 -11.83 10.00
N LYS A 71 -10.85 -12.62 11.05
CA LYS A 71 -11.79 -13.61 11.58
C LYS A 71 -13.12 -13.00 12.02
N SER A 72 -13.09 -11.81 12.60
CA SER A 72 -14.30 -11.08 13.01
C SER A 72 -15.12 -10.52 11.83
N GLY A 73 -14.58 -10.54 10.61
CA GLY A 73 -15.21 -9.90 9.43
C GLY A 73 -15.01 -8.39 9.38
N ALA A 74 -14.23 -7.80 10.29
CA ALA A 74 -14.05 -6.37 10.40
C ALA A 74 -13.07 -5.79 9.38
N ILE A 75 -12.07 -6.57 8.94
CA ILE A 75 -11.03 -6.11 8.02
C ILE A 75 -10.74 -7.20 6.98
N ASN A 76 -10.77 -6.86 5.69
CA ASN A 76 -10.19 -7.68 4.63
C ASN A 76 -9.12 -6.94 3.80
N VAL A 77 -8.68 -5.76 4.24
CA VAL A 77 -7.57 -5.02 3.62
C VAL A 77 -6.41 -4.96 4.59
N ILE A 78 -5.24 -5.45 4.18
CA ILE A 78 -4.02 -5.45 4.98
C ILE A 78 -2.91 -4.75 4.18
N ASP A 79 -2.26 -3.77 4.79
CA ASP A 79 -1.24 -2.94 4.15
C ASP A 79 0.10 -3.03 4.88
N SER A 80 1.17 -3.23 4.09
CA SER A 80 2.54 -3.31 4.57
C SER A 80 3.49 -2.54 3.66
N ALA A 81 4.79 -2.67 3.92
CA ALA A 81 5.88 -2.33 3.01
C ALA A 81 7.09 -3.20 3.35
N ILE A 82 7.95 -3.47 2.37
CA ILE A 82 9.15 -4.30 2.61
C ILE A 82 10.03 -3.75 3.74
N ASN A 83 10.08 -2.43 3.90
CA ASN A 83 10.88 -1.77 4.93
C ASN A 83 10.21 -1.68 6.31
N TYR A 84 8.95 -2.10 6.46
CA TYR A 84 8.26 -2.05 7.75
C TYR A 84 8.84 -3.10 8.69
N ARG A 85 9.33 -2.65 9.85
CA ARG A 85 9.95 -3.47 10.88
C ARG A 85 11.05 -4.39 10.30
N SER A 86 11.88 -3.87 9.40
CA SER A 86 12.95 -4.64 8.72
C SER A 86 12.42 -5.95 8.11
N MET A 87 11.41 -5.86 7.24
CA MET A 87 10.72 -6.99 6.61
C MET A 87 9.89 -7.89 7.55
N LYS A 88 9.89 -7.68 8.87
CA LYS A 88 9.12 -8.51 9.81
C LYS A 88 7.62 -8.42 9.60
N SER A 89 7.10 -7.23 9.30
CA SER A 89 5.66 -7.02 9.11
C SER A 89 5.09 -7.88 7.97
N GLU A 90 5.81 -7.99 6.84
CA GLU A 90 5.42 -8.88 5.74
C GLU A 90 5.40 -10.35 6.19
N LYS A 91 6.40 -10.78 6.98
CA LYS A 91 6.44 -12.15 7.53
C LYS A 91 5.28 -12.43 8.47
N ASN A 92 4.92 -11.46 9.33
CA ASN A 92 3.79 -11.61 10.25
C ASN A 92 2.46 -11.69 9.49
N ILE A 93 2.31 -10.95 8.38
CA ILE A 93 1.14 -11.08 7.50
C ILE A 93 1.07 -12.51 6.94
N GLY A 94 2.18 -13.04 6.41
CA GLY A 94 2.22 -14.41 5.88
C GLY A 94 1.78 -15.45 6.90
N HIS A 95 2.33 -15.38 8.13
CA HIS A 95 1.96 -16.29 9.21
C HIS A 95 0.48 -16.17 9.59
N ALA A 96 -0.07 -14.94 9.69
CA ALA A 96 -1.47 -14.72 10.04
C ALA A 96 -2.43 -15.26 8.98
N ILE A 97 -2.14 -15.02 7.68
CA ILE A 97 -2.97 -15.53 6.58
C ILE A 97 -2.88 -17.05 6.51
N LYS A 98 -1.69 -17.63 6.69
CA LYS A 98 -1.53 -19.09 6.76
C LYS A 98 -2.42 -19.67 7.86
N ARG A 99 -2.36 -19.10 9.08
CA ARG A 99 -3.17 -19.54 10.22
C ARG A 99 -4.67 -19.45 9.92
N LEU A 100 -5.13 -18.35 9.32
CA LEU A 100 -6.54 -18.17 8.93
C LEU A 100 -7.02 -19.20 7.89
N VAL A 101 -6.16 -19.58 6.95
CA VAL A 101 -6.45 -20.58 5.92
C VAL A 101 -6.44 -21.99 6.52
N ASP A 102 -5.42 -22.33 7.30
CA ASP A 102 -5.28 -23.63 7.96
C ASP A 102 -6.45 -23.89 8.94
N ASP A 103 -6.92 -22.84 9.64
CA ASP A 103 -8.09 -22.88 10.52
C ASP A 103 -9.44 -22.87 9.76
N ASN A 104 -9.44 -22.84 8.43
CA ASN A 104 -10.62 -22.77 7.56
C ASN A 104 -11.54 -21.56 7.83
N ILE A 105 -10.97 -20.43 8.28
CA ILE A 105 -11.72 -19.20 8.54
C ILE A 105 -11.99 -18.43 7.24
N ILE A 106 -10.98 -18.34 6.37
CA ILE A 106 -11.08 -17.73 5.04
C ILE A 106 -10.28 -18.54 4.02
N SER A 107 -10.52 -18.24 2.75
CA SER A 107 -9.62 -18.57 1.64
C SER A 107 -8.84 -17.30 1.23
N ARG A 108 -7.66 -17.46 0.62
CA ARG A 108 -6.78 -16.34 0.23
C ARG A 108 -7.45 -15.28 -0.63
N ASP A 109 -8.43 -15.68 -1.45
CA ASP A 109 -9.19 -14.81 -2.35
C ASP A 109 -10.20 -13.88 -1.66
N GLN A 110 -10.37 -14.00 -0.35
CA GLN A 110 -11.27 -13.17 0.46
C GLN A 110 -10.61 -11.91 1.01
N VAL A 111 -9.27 -11.83 1.00
CA VAL A 111 -8.48 -10.73 1.57
C VAL A 111 -7.63 -10.04 0.52
N PHE A 112 -7.48 -8.74 0.65
CA PHE A 112 -6.68 -7.87 -0.19
C PHE A 112 -5.43 -7.42 0.56
N ILE A 113 -4.26 -7.77 0.04
CA ILE A 113 -2.97 -7.55 0.68
C ILE A 113 -2.12 -6.64 -0.20
N SER A 114 -1.74 -5.48 0.34
CA SER A 114 -0.81 -4.56 -0.30
C SER A 114 0.54 -4.52 0.39
N THR A 115 1.59 -4.32 -0.40
CA THR A 115 2.93 -3.96 0.09
C THR A 115 3.50 -2.80 -0.73
N LYS A 116 4.69 -2.34 -0.37
CA LYS A 116 5.42 -1.27 -1.04
C LYS A 116 6.89 -1.62 -1.15
N ASN A 117 7.53 -1.20 -2.23
CA ASN A 117 8.96 -1.31 -2.44
C ASN A 117 9.57 0.08 -2.75
N GLY A 118 10.87 0.11 -3.06
CA GLY A 118 11.60 1.33 -3.40
C GLY A 118 12.55 1.77 -2.29
N TYR A 119 12.16 1.69 -1.02
CA TYR A 119 13.10 1.99 0.07
C TYR A 119 14.07 0.84 0.34
N ILE A 120 15.29 1.21 0.73
CA ILE A 120 16.30 0.29 1.24
C ILE A 120 15.94 -0.15 2.66
N THR A 121 16.18 -1.42 2.97
CA THR A 121 15.97 -1.99 4.30
C THR A 121 16.86 -3.22 4.52
N ASN A 122 17.10 -3.56 5.78
CA ASN A 122 17.69 -4.83 6.18
C ASN A 122 16.60 -5.87 6.49
N ASP A 123 17.03 -7.12 6.67
CA ASP A 123 16.16 -8.20 7.13
C ASP A 123 16.31 -8.38 8.64
N GLY A 124 15.22 -8.18 9.38
CA GLY A 124 15.17 -8.23 10.85
C GLY A 124 15.41 -9.60 11.46
N ASP A 125 15.53 -10.67 10.66
CA ASP A 125 16.02 -11.97 11.13
C ASP A 125 17.55 -11.98 11.33
N TYR A 126 18.26 -10.99 10.79
CA TYR A 126 19.71 -10.82 10.93
C TYR A 126 20.05 -9.51 11.67
N PRO A 127 19.74 -9.40 12.98
CA PRO A 127 19.87 -8.15 13.73
C PRO A 127 21.32 -7.62 13.84
N ALA A 128 22.31 -8.46 13.57
CA ALA A 128 23.72 -8.06 13.53
C ALA A 128 24.14 -7.36 12.23
N ILE A 129 23.29 -7.37 11.19
CA ILE A 129 23.57 -6.76 9.89
C ILE A 129 22.71 -5.49 9.77
N ASP A 130 23.38 -4.34 9.73
CA ASP A 130 22.70 -3.06 9.55
C ASP A 130 22.20 -2.86 8.09
N VAL A 131 21.45 -1.78 7.88
CA VAL A 131 20.83 -1.47 6.57
C VAL A 131 21.87 -1.29 5.46
N LEU A 132 23.00 -0.63 5.75
CA LEU A 132 24.01 -0.32 4.73
C LEU A 132 24.83 -1.56 4.40
N GLU A 133 25.20 -2.34 5.41
CA GLU A 133 25.90 -3.60 5.22
C GLU A 133 25.03 -4.61 4.45
N TYR A 134 23.75 -4.73 4.82
CA TYR A 134 22.79 -5.59 4.13
C TYR A 134 22.67 -5.16 2.66
N MET A 135 22.46 -3.87 2.40
CA MET A 135 22.36 -3.33 1.05
C MET A 135 23.62 -3.63 0.22
N HIS A 136 24.80 -3.41 0.79
CA HIS A 136 26.06 -3.67 0.09
C HIS A 136 26.23 -5.16 -0.23
N LYS A 137 25.98 -6.06 0.73
CA LYS A 137 26.11 -7.51 0.55
C LYS A 137 25.07 -8.10 -0.40
N MET A 138 23.82 -7.60 -0.34
CA MET A 138 22.71 -8.19 -1.08
C MET A 138 22.53 -7.62 -2.48
N PHE A 139 22.92 -6.36 -2.71
CA PHE A 139 22.61 -5.67 -3.96
C PHE A 139 23.85 -5.12 -4.67
N ILE A 140 24.74 -4.40 -3.98
CA ILE A 140 25.89 -3.75 -4.63
C ILE A 140 26.96 -4.77 -5.02
N SER A 141 27.44 -5.57 -4.07
CA SER A 141 28.48 -6.58 -4.33
C SER A 141 28.05 -7.69 -5.30
N GLN A 142 26.73 -7.84 -5.50
CA GLN A 142 26.14 -8.77 -6.46
C GLN A 142 25.87 -8.14 -7.84
N GLY A 143 26.19 -6.85 -8.02
CA GLY A 143 25.97 -6.12 -9.28
C GLY A 143 24.48 -5.93 -9.61
N ILE A 144 23.59 -5.96 -8.62
CA ILE A 144 22.15 -5.73 -8.81
C ILE A 144 21.87 -4.24 -9.01
N ILE A 145 22.55 -3.39 -8.22
CA ILE A 145 22.52 -1.93 -8.30
C ILE A 145 23.91 -1.35 -8.03
N ASP A 146 24.10 -0.10 -8.41
CA ASP A 146 25.25 0.72 -8.06
C ASP A 146 24.88 1.82 -7.04
N SER A 147 25.86 2.50 -6.46
CA SER A 147 25.62 3.61 -5.53
C SER A 147 24.81 4.77 -6.15
N LYS A 148 24.95 5.01 -7.45
CA LYS A 148 24.20 6.03 -8.21
C LYS A 148 22.71 5.70 -8.37
N ASP A 149 22.30 4.46 -8.14
CA ASP A 149 20.90 4.04 -8.21
C ASP A 149 20.12 4.38 -6.93
N ILE A 150 20.81 4.96 -5.94
CA ILE A 150 20.27 5.26 -4.61
C ILE A 150 20.10 6.78 -4.48
N SER A 151 18.88 7.20 -4.21
CA SER A 151 18.57 8.61 -3.95
C SER A 151 19.03 9.05 -2.58
N SER A 152 19.12 10.36 -2.36
CA SER A 152 19.37 10.98 -1.06
C SER A 152 18.30 10.61 -0.02
N GLY A 153 17.10 10.26 -0.49
CA GLY A 153 16.00 9.70 0.32
C GLY A 153 16.10 8.19 0.58
N TYR A 154 17.20 7.51 0.23
CA TYR A 154 17.36 6.05 0.35
C TYR A 154 16.33 5.24 -0.45
N ASN A 155 15.87 5.79 -1.57
CA ASN A 155 14.96 5.13 -2.50
C ASN A 155 15.73 4.64 -3.75
N VAL A 156 15.27 3.54 -4.33
CA VAL A 156 15.89 2.89 -5.48
C VAL A 156 14.79 2.51 -6.48
N LEU A 157 14.86 3.09 -7.68
CA LEU A 157 13.95 2.77 -8.81
C LEU A 157 14.60 1.86 -9.84
N ASN A 158 15.83 1.38 -9.60
CA ASN A 158 16.51 0.46 -10.50
C ASN A 158 15.65 -0.81 -10.70
N PRO A 159 15.33 -1.20 -11.95
CA PRO A 159 14.46 -2.33 -12.23
C PRO A 159 14.88 -3.66 -11.59
N ASN A 160 16.19 -3.94 -11.49
CA ASN A 160 16.68 -5.17 -10.88
C ASN A 160 16.43 -5.21 -9.37
N TYR A 161 16.57 -4.06 -8.70
CA TYR A 161 16.22 -3.93 -7.28
C TYR A 161 14.72 -4.14 -7.07
N ILE A 162 13.88 -3.49 -7.88
CA ILE A 162 12.42 -3.63 -7.81
C ILE A 162 12.00 -5.10 -7.97
N ARG A 163 12.57 -5.83 -8.94
CA ARG A 163 12.34 -7.29 -9.08
C ARG A 163 12.69 -8.03 -7.79
N LYS A 164 13.87 -7.78 -7.21
CA LYS A 164 14.31 -8.42 -5.97
C LYS A 164 13.37 -8.11 -4.80
N CYS A 165 12.88 -6.88 -4.69
CA CYS A 165 11.90 -6.52 -3.67
C CYS A 165 10.59 -7.29 -3.83
N ILE A 166 10.02 -7.37 -5.04
CA ILE A 166 8.75 -8.10 -5.24
C ILE A 166 8.92 -9.58 -4.89
N GLU A 167 9.99 -10.24 -5.36
CA GLU A 167 10.28 -11.64 -5.02
C GLU A 167 10.47 -11.83 -3.51
N LYS A 168 11.18 -10.91 -2.85
CA LYS A 168 11.38 -10.97 -1.40
C LYS A 168 10.08 -10.78 -0.64
N SER A 169 9.21 -9.87 -1.06
CA SER A 169 7.87 -9.67 -0.46
C SER A 169 6.99 -10.92 -0.61
N LEU A 170 7.00 -11.59 -1.77
CA LEU A 170 6.30 -12.86 -1.98
C LEU A 170 6.83 -13.95 -1.04
N ILE A 171 8.15 -14.05 -0.89
CA ILE A 171 8.80 -15.01 0.03
C ILE A 171 8.45 -14.69 1.49
N ASN A 172 8.55 -13.42 1.89
CA ASN A 172 8.28 -12.98 3.26
C ASN A 172 6.83 -13.31 3.65
N MET A 173 5.86 -12.96 2.80
CA MET A 173 4.45 -13.24 3.05
C MET A 173 4.04 -14.69 2.72
N GLN A 174 4.93 -15.48 2.10
CA GLN A 174 4.65 -16.82 1.60
C GLN A 174 3.38 -16.85 0.71
N LEU A 175 3.31 -15.93 -0.25
CA LEU A 175 2.19 -15.81 -1.19
C LEU A 175 2.67 -16.10 -2.61
N ASP A 176 1.81 -16.72 -3.43
CA ASP A 176 2.06 -16.83 -4.87
C ASP A 176 1.76 -15.52 -5.61
N THR A 177 0.81 -14.75 -5.08
CA THR A 177 0.38 -13.48 -5.67
C THR A 177 0.11 -12.41 -4.60
N ILE A 178 0.67 -11.21 -4.81
CA ILE A 178 0.34 -9.99 -4.04
C ILE A 178 -0.77 -9.22 -4.76
N ASP A 179 -1.78 -8.74 -4.04
CA ASP A 179 -2.88 -8.02 -4.68
C ASP A 179 -2.40 -6.67 -5.22
N LEU A 180 -1.62 -5.93 -4.43
CA LEU A 180 -1.18 -4.60 -4.81
C LEU A 180 0.24 -4.29 -4.34
N VAL A 181 1.09 -3.83 -5.28
CA VAL A 181 2.42 -3.31 -4.98
C VAL A 181 2.48 -1.82 -5.26
N TYR A 182 2.77 -1.01 -4.24
CA TYR A 182 3.07 0.39 -4.42
C TYR A 182 4.57 0.63 -4.62
N ILE A 183 4.94 1.58 -5.47
CA ILE A 183 6.23 2.25 -5.29
C ILE A 183 6.10 3.29 -4.17
N HIS A 184 7.00 3.25 -3.19
CA HIS A 184 6.87 4.01 -1.94
C HIS A 184 7.63 5.34 -2.03
N ASN A 185 6.91 6.47 -1.91
CA ASN A 185 7.41 7.85 -1.88
C ASN A 185 8.47 8.14 -2.96
N ALA A 186 8.28 7.56 -4.15
CA ALA A 186 9.27 7.61 -5.21
C ALA A 186 9.61 9.05 -5.57
N TYR A 187 8.60 9.86 -5.89
CA TYR A 187 8.88 11.21 -6.34
C TYR A 187 9.50 12.05 -5.23
N GLU A 188 8.93 11.98 -4.02
CA GLU A 188 9.44 12.67 -2.83
C GLU A 188 10.90 12.36 -2.53
N SER A 189 11.33 11.14 -2.83
CA SER A 189 12.70 10.70 -2.57
C SER A 189 13.69 11.07 -3.67
N TRP A 190 13.20 11.51 -4.84
CA TRP A 190 14.02 11.69 -6.05
C TRP A 190 13.98 13.11 -6.62
N TYR A 191 12.94 13.92 -6.35
CA TYR A 191 12.76 15.21 -7.03
C TYR A 191 13.86 16.24 -6.73
N GLU A 192 14.66 16.05 -5.67
CA GLU A 192 15.85 16.88 -5.41
C GLU A 192 17.09 16.40 -6.16
N ASP A 193 17.18 15.10 -6.45
CA ASP A 193 18.36 14.47 -7.04
C ASP A 193 18.30 14.41 -8.57
N VAL A 194 17.09 14.31 -9.13
CA VAL A 194 16.86 14.21 -10.57
C VAL A 194 15.78 15.19 -11.01
N ASN A 195 15.81 15.55 -12.29
CA ASN A 195 14.75 16.35 -12.88
C ASN A 195 13.50 15.50 -13.18
N LYS A 196 12.38 16.16 -13.48
CA LYS A 196 11.09 15.49 -13.69
C LYS A 196 11.10 14.51 -14.87
N ASN A 197 11.80 14.81 -15.96
CA ASN A 197 11.86 13.93 -17.13
C ASN A 197 12.66 12.65 -16.80
N GLU A 198 13.79 12.79 -16.09
CA GLU A 198 14.58 11.66 -15.61
C GLU A 198 13.75 10.75 -14.70
N PHE A 199 12.99 11.35 -13.76
CA PHE A 199 12.09 10.58 -12.91
C PHE A 199 11.01 9.84 -13.73
N ILE A 200 10.44 10.48 -14.74
CA ILE A 200 9.44 9.86 -15.64
C ILE A 200 10.03 8.65 -16.36
N GLU A 201 11.28 8.73 -16.83
CA GLU A 201 11.96 7.57 -17.44
C GLU A 201 12.22 6.44 -16.44
N MET A 202 12.57 6.78 -15.20
CA MET A 202 12.78 5.81 -14.13
C MET A 202 11.47 5.10 -13.77
N ILE A 203 10.39 5.85 -13.54
CA ILE A 203 9.10 5.27 -13.17
C ILE A 203 8.47 4.47 -14.32
N TYR A 204 8.69 4.88 -15.57
CA TYR A 204 8.29 4.09 -16.74
C TYR A 204 8.90 2.68 -16.68
N LYS A 205 10.21 2.56 -16.39
CA LYS A 205 10.88 1.27 -16.24
C LYS A 205 10.35 0.47 -15.06
N VAL A 206 10.02 1.12 -13.94
CA VAL A 206 9.38 0.45 -12.79
C VAL A 206 8.01 -0.11 -13.19
N PHE A 207 7.20 0.65 -13.93
CA PHE A 207 5.89 0.19 -14.41
C PHE A 207 6.03 -0.98 -15.39
N GLN A 208 7.06 -1.01 -16.24
CA GLN A 208 7.37 -2.19 -17.06
C GLN A 208 7.61 -3.44 -16.22
N ILE A 209 8.33 -3.32 -15.09
CA ILE A 209 8.53 -4.45 -14.17
C ILE A 209 7.22 -4.88 -13.53
N TYR A 210 6.37 -3.95 -13.10
CA TYR A 210 5.08 -4.31 -12.54
C TYR A 210 4.19 -5.03 -13.53
N GLU A 211 4.16 -4.58 -14.79
CA GLU A 211 3.40 -5.25 -15.84
C GLU A 211 3.97 -6.64 -16.19
N GLU A 212 5.30 -6.79 -16.18
CA GLU A 212 5.96 -8.10 -16.29
C GLU A 212 5.48 -9.06 -15.18
N TYR A 213 5.39 -8.59 -13.94
CA TYR A 213 4.95 -9.39 -12.79
C TYR A 213 3.42 -9.63 -12.78
N ARG A 214 2.63 -8.72 -13.34
CA ARG A 214 1.19 -8.95 -13.59
C ARG A 214 0.96 -10.05 -14.60
N PHE A 215 1.70 -10.01 -15.71
CA PHE A 215 1.64 -11.05 -16.74
C PHE A 215 1.99 -12.43 -16.17
N LYS A 216 2.95 -12.49 -15.24
CA LYS A 216 3.34 -13.71 -14.50
C LYS A 216 2.38 -14.09 -13.36
N ASN A 217 1.29 -13.35 -13.17
CA ASN A 217 0.34 -13.49 -12.07
C ASN A 217 0.97 -13.44 -10.67
N LYS A 218 2.10 -12.75 -10.51
CA LYS A 218 2.77 -12.55 -9.21
C LYS A 218 2.27 -11.30 -8.48
N ILE A 219 1.75 -10.33 -9.22
CA ILE A 219 1.03 -9.18 -8.65
C ILE A 219 -0.27 -8.96 -9.44
N LYS A 220 -1.33 -8.42 -8.83
CA LYS A 220 -2.57 -8.09 -9.57
C LYS A 220 -2.63 -6.63 -10.00
N TYR A 221 -2.26 -5.74 -9.09
CA TYR A 221 -2.27 -4.30 -9.27
C TYR A 221 -0.93 -3.69 -8.86
N TYR A 222 -0.67 -2.49 -9.35
CA TYR A 222 0.36 -1.63 -8.80
C TYR A 222 -0.15 -0.20 -8.64
N GLY A 223 0.64 0.60 -7.92
CA GLY A 223 0.25 1.95 -7.56
C GLY A 223 1.40 2.81 -7.09
N MET A 224 1.06 4.01 -6.63
CA MET A 224 2.00 4.90 -5.92
C MET A 224 1.49 5.18 -4.51
N ALA A 225 2.31 4.87 -3.50
CA ALA A 225 2.09 5.32 -2.13
C ALA A 225 2.96 6.55 -1.92
N THR A 226 2.36 7.68 -1.59
CA THR A 226 2.98 9.00 -1.65
C THR A 226 2.75 9.75 -0.35
N TRP A 227 3.68 10.61 0.05
CA TRP A 227 3.51 11.46 1.21
C TRP A 227 2.91 12.80 0.82
N THR A 228 3.41 13.42 -0.25
CA THR A 228 3.06 14.80 -0.62
C THR A 228 2.80 15.01 -2.09
N CYS A 229 3.40 14.26 -3.01
CA CYS A 229 3.48 14.72 -4.42
C CYS A 229 2.13 14.95 -5.10
N PHE A 230 1.10 14.17 -4.78
CA PHE A 230 -0.26 14.41 -5.29
C PHE A 230 -1.05 15.50 -4.55
N ARG A 231 -0.53 15.99 -3.42
CA ARG A 231 -1.17 16.94 -2.49
C ARG A 231 -0.43 18.27 -2.38
N LEU A 232 0.54 18.55 -3.25
CA LEU A 232 1.22 19.85 -3.35
C LEU A 232 0.61 20.73 -4.45
N PRO A 233 0.65 22.07 -4.34
CA PRO A 233 0.28 22.97 -5.42
C PRO A 233 1.01 22.67 -6.74
N SER A 234 0.32 22.81 -7.87
CA SER A 234 0.84 22.39 -9.19
C SER A 234 2.11 23.12 -9.68
N LYS A 235 2.47 24.23 -9.04
CA LYS A 235 3.68 25.00 -9.33
C LYS A 235 4.89 24.58 -8.49
N GLU A 236 4.69 23.75 -7.47
CA GLU A 236 5.80 23.29 -6.63
C GLU A 236 6.59 22.17 -7.31
N LYS A 237 7.91 22.17 -7.10
CA LYS A 237 8.82 21.17 -7.66
C LYS A 237 8.41 19.74 -7.31
N GLY A 238 7.91 19.53 -6.09
CA GLY A 238 7.46 18.26 -5.55
C GLY A 238 6.09 17.78 -6.05
N TYR A 239 5.39 18.53 -6.92
CA TYR A 239 4.09 18.13 -7.45
C TYR A 239 4.17 17.06 -8.56
N LEU A 240 3.24 16.09 -8.52
CA LEU A 240 2.96 15.19 -9.63
C LEU A 240 1.49 15.22 -10.07
N SER A 241 1.29 15.09 -11.37
CA SER A 241 -0.02 14.86 -11.97
C SER A 241 -0.36 13.38 -11.94
N LEU A 242 -1.54 13.03 -11.43
CA LEU A 242 -2.02 11.65 -11.47
C LEU A 242 -2.30 11.19 -12.92
N GLU A 243 -2.85 12.07 -13.75
CA GLU A 243 -3.12 11.77 -15.17
C GLU A 243 -1.83 11.42 -15.92
N GLU A 244 -0.73 12.13 -15.64
CA GLU A 244 0.58 11.83 -16.22
C GLU A 244 1.07 10.42 -15.85
N MET A 245 0.89 10.00 -14.59
CA MET A 245 1.25 8.65 -14.15
C MET A 245 0.36 7.58 -14.80
N VAL A 246 -0.94 7.85 -14.96
CA VAL A 246 -1.85 6.94 -15.71
C VAL A 246 -1.40 6.83 -17.17
N LYS A 247 -1.07 7.94 -17.84
CA LYS A 247 -0.57 7.93 -19.23
C LYS A 247 0.72 7.13 -19.38
N ILE A 248 1.63 7.20 -18.41
CA ILE A 248 2.84 6.36 -18.39
C ILE A 248 2.44 4.87 -18.34
N ALA A 249 1.51 4.49 -17.47
CA ALA A 249 1.03 3.12 -17.37
C ALA A 249 0.33 2.65 -18.66
N GLU A 250 -0.50 3.49 -19.26
CA GLU A 250 -1.13 3.24 -20.58
C GLU A 250 -0.08 3.06 -21.69
N ASN A 251 0.99 3.86 -21.69
CA ASN A 251 2.07 3.72 -22.66
C ASN A 251 2.88 2.42 -22.46
N VAL A 252 2.92 1.87 -21.25
CA VAL A 252 3.61 0.62 -20.96
C VAL A 252 2.77 -0.60 -21.34
N ALA A 253 1.48 -0.63 -21.02
CA ALA A 253 0.65 -1.84 -21.12
C ALA A 253 -0.75 -1.63 -21.71
N GLY A 254 -1.04 -0.46 -22.28
CA GLY A 254 -2.35 -0.11 -22.83
C GLY A 254 -3.40 0.13 -21.74
N LYS A 255 -4.67 0.19 -22.14
CA LYS A 255 -5.80 0.56 -21.24
C LYS A 255 -6.02 -0.41 -20.07
N GLU A 256 -5.61 -1.67 -20.22
CA GLU A 256 -5.73 -2.73 -19.22
C GLU A 256 -4.52 -2.78 -18.25
N HIS A 257 -3.75 -1.70 -18.19
CA HIS A 257 -2.64 -1.55 -17.25
C HIS A 257 -3.07 -1.73 -15.79
N GLY A 258 -2.11 -2.08 -14.94
CA GLY A 258 -2.31 -2.45 -13.54
C GLY A 258 -2.25 -1.28 -12.57
N PHE A 259 -1.85 -0.10 -13.03
CA PHE A 259 -1.91 1.13 -12.22
C PHE A 259 -3.36 1.46 -11.87
N ARG A 260 -3.79 1.07 -10.66
CA ARG A 260 -5.20 1.14 -10.23
C ARG A 260 -5.40 1.73 -8.86
N PHE A 261 -4.33 1.99 -8.10
CA PHE A 261 -4.45 2.51 -6.73
C PHE A 261 -3.40 3.56 -6.42
N ILE A 262 -3.76 4.51 -5.56
CA ILE A 262 -2.80 5.36 -4.85
C ILE A 262 -3.03 5.28 -3.34
N GLN A 263 -1.97 5.54 -2.57
CA GLN A 263 -2.06 5.75 -1.14
C GLN A 263 -1.50 7.14 -0.79
N LEU A 264 -2.22 7.90 0.05
CA LEU A 264 -1.80 9.24 0.47
C LEU A 264 -2.29 9.61 1.88
N PRO A 265 -1.61 10.50 2.63
CA PRO A 265 -2.12 11.00 3.89
C PRO A 265 -3.40 11.81 3.71
N TYR A 266 -4.42 11.48 4.49
CA TYR A 266 -5.63 12.29 4.63
C TYR A 266 -6.22 12.13 6.02
N ASN A 267 -6.32 13.25 6.75
CA ASN A 267 -6.83 13.31 8.11
C ASN A 267 -7.21 14.77 8.45
N LEU A 268 -7.56 15.04 9.70
CA LEU A 268 -7.99 16.39 10.12
C LEU A 268 -6.89 17.46 10.00
N ALA A 269 -5.62 17.07 10.07
CA ALA A 269 -4.50 17.97 9.83
C ALA A 269 -4.15 18.05 8.34
N TYR A 270 -4.12 16.91 7.64
CA TYR A 270 -3.80 16.80 6.22
C TYR A 270 -5.06 16.72 5.38
N ARG A 271 -5.60 17.89 5.01
CA ARG A 271 -6.91 18.03 4.33
C ARG A 271 -6.79 18.23 2.82
N GLU A 272 -5.57 18.34 2.30
CA GLU A 272 -5.26 18.72 0.92
C GLU A 272 -5.86 17.74 -0.09
N ALA A 273 -5.93 16.44 0.23
CA ALA A 273 -6.54 15.46 -0.66
C ALA A 273 -7.99 15.81 -1.03
N PHE A 274 -8.74 16.43 -0.11
CA PHE A 274 -10.13 16.82 -0.31
C PHE A 274 -10.31 18.30 -0.68
N LEU A 275 -9.38 19.18 -0.31
CA LEU A 275 -9.55 20.64 -0.48
C LEU A 275 -8.70 21.25 -1.59
N LEU A 276 -7.52 20.69 -1.86
CA LEU A 276 -6.58 21.27 -2.81
C LEU A 276 -6.94 20.84 -4.23
N LYS A 277 -7.29 21.83 -5.05
CA LYS A 277 -7.60 21.65 -6.48
C LYS A 277 -6.34 21.85 -7.32
N ASN A 278 -5.52 20.80 -7.42
CA ASN A 278 -4.23 20.83 -8.12
C ASN A 278 -4.16 19.90 -9.34
N GLN A 279 -5.15 19.03 -9.56
CA GLN A 279 -5.15 18.05 -10.64
C GLN A 279 -5.97 18.53 -11.86
N SER A 280 -5.65 17.92 -13.01
CA SER A 280 -6.40 18.03 -14.26
C SER A 280 -6.51 16.64 -14.90
N VAL A 281 -7.64 16.37 -15.56
CA VAL A 281 -7.91 15.12 -16.29
C VAL A 281 -8.66 15.46 -17.57
N GLY A 282 -8.04 15.20 -18.73
CA GLY A 282 -8.55 15.58 -20.03
C GLY A 282 -8.84 17.09 -20.11
N PRO A 283 -10.07 17.50 -20.49
CA PRO A 283 -10.45 18.92 -20.53
C PRO A 283 -10.74 19.51 -19.14
N ASP A 284 -10.93 18.69 -18.11
CA ASP A 284 -11.31 19.14 -16.77
C ASP A 284 -10.06 19.54 -15.98
N SER A 285 -10.10 20.72 -15.38
CA SER A 285 -9.03 21.27 -14.55
C SER A 285 -9.57 21.69 -13.18
N ASN A 286 -8.69 22.03 -12.24
CA ASN A 286 -9.04 22.40 -10.87
C ASN A 286 -9.79 21.29 -10.13
N LEU A 287 -9.32 20.06 -10.30
CA LEU A 287 -9.80 18.89 -9.58
C LEU A 287 -8.97 18.66 -8.33
N THR A 288 -9.60 18.16 -7.28
CA THR A 288 -8.90 17.51 -6.18
C THR A 288 -8.32 16.17 -6.62
N ILE A 289 -7.36 15.64 -5.87
CA ILE A 289 -6.82 14.30 -6.17
C ILE A 289 -7.89 13.22 -6.11
N LEU A 290 -8.87 13.33 -5.20
CA LEU A 290 -9.98 12.36 -5.09
C LEU A 290 -10.93 12.41 -6.30
N GLU A 291 -11.23 13.61 -6.81
CA GLU A 291 -12.01 13.77 -8.04
C GLU A 291 -11.26 13.26 -9.28
N ALA A 292 -9.95 13.52 -9.36
CA ALA A 292 -9.10 13.01 -10.43
C ALA A 292 -9.03 11.47 -10.41
N CYS A 293 -8.90 10.85 -9.23
CA CYS A 293 -8.93 9.40 -9.05
C CYS A 293 -10.24 8.80 -9.58
N ASN A 294 -11.39 9.39 -9.23
CA ASN A 294 -12.69 8.92 -9.71
C ASN A 294 -12.80 8.98 -11.25
N LYS A 295 -12.32 10.07 -11.88
CA LYS A 295 -12.32 10.21 -13.35
C LYS A 295 -11.39 9.22 -14.06
N LEU A 296 -10.27 8.88 -13.44
CA LEU A 296 -9.24 7.98 -13.98
C LEU A 296 -9.46 6.52 -13.58
N ASN A 297 -10.54 6.20 -12.86
CA ASN A 297 -10.80 4.88 -12.29
C ASN A 297 -9.62 4.34 -11.45
N ILE A 298 -9.11 5.19 -10.55
CA ILE A 298 -8.05 4.87 -9.59
C ILE A 298 -8.66 4.82 -8.18
N GLY A 299 -8.41 3.74 -7.45
CA GLY A 299 -8.80 3.58 -6.05
C GLY A 299 -7.86 4.34 -5.12
N VAL A 300 -8.37 4.77 -3.96
CA VAL A 300 -7.60 5.55 -2.99
C VAL A 300 -7.62 4.86 -1.65
N PHE A 301 -6.44 4.65 -1.06
CA PHE A 301 -6.31 4.36 0.37
C PHE A 301 -5.72 5.57 1.08
N THR A 302 -6.31 5.96 2.20
CA THR A 302 -5.78 7.06 3.01
C THR A 302 -4.90 6.55 4.13
N SER A 303 -3.72 7.15 4.32
CA SER A 303 -2.78 6.79 5.38
C SER A 303 -2.80 7.78 6.54
N VAL A 304 -2.20 7.35 7.65
CA VAL A 304 -1.99 8.16 8.87
C VAL A 304 -3.28 8.80 9.42
N PRO A 305 -4.38 8.04 9.57
CA PRO A 305 -5.69 8.61 9.93
C PRO A 305 -5.70 9.32 11.29
N LEU A 306 -4.80 8.94 12.20
CA LEU A 306 -4.70 9.51 13.57
C LEU A 306 -3.49 10.43 13.77
N LEU A 307 -2.70 10.67 12.72
CA LEU A 307 -1.41 11.38 12.82
C LEU A 307 -0.51 10.81 13.93
N GLN A 308 -0.39 9.48 14.01
CA GLN A 308 0.32 8.78 15.10
C GLN A 308 -0.17 9.24 16.47
N THR A 309 -1.48 9.08 16.70
CA THR A 309 -2.23 9.48 17.92
C THR A 309 -2.27 10.97 18.24
N LYS A 310 -1.54 11.83 17.52
CA LYS A 310 -1.56 13.29 17.75
C LYS A 310 -2.94 13.93 17.58
N LEU A 311 -3.84 13.33 16.78
CA LEU A 311 -5.20 13.84 16.64
C LEU A 311 -6.13 13.52 17.83
N LEU A 312 -5.72 12.63 18.75
CA LEU A 312 -6.53 12.32 19.94
C LEU A 312 -6.63 13.51 20.90
N SER A 313 -5.69 14.45 20.86
CA SER A 313 -5.71 15.66 21.69
C SER A 313 -6.59 16.78 21.12
N VAL A 314 -7.08 16.64 19.88
CA VAL A 314 -7.93 17.65 19.24
C VAL A 314 -9.33 17.59 19.83
N ASN A 315 -9.91 18.73 20.20
CA ASN A 315 -11.29 18.77 20.65
C ASN A 315 -12.25 18.76 19.45
N ILE A 316 -13.01 17.68 19.28
CA ILE A 316 -14.01 17.52 18.22
C ILE A 316 -15.39 17.46 18.89
N PRO A 317 -16.36 18.31 18.51
CA PRO A 317 -17.71 18.24 19.07
C PRO A 317 -18.34 16.89 18.74
N ASP A 318 -19.22 16.40 19.61
CA ASP A 318 -20.00 15.20 19.32
C ASP A 318 -20.93 15.44 18.12
N TYR A 319 -21.02 14.44 17.24
CA TYR A 319 -21.84 14.52 16.04
C TYR A 319 -22.39 13.14 15.69
N LEU A 320 -23.59 13.08 15.11
CA LEU A 320 -24.21 11.83 14.64
C LEU A 320 -24.22 10.68 15.69
N GLY A 321 -24.28 11.01 16.98
CA GLY A 321 -24.25 10.03 18.07
C GLY A 321 -22.87 9.47 18.42
N TYR A 322 -21.79 9.94 17.78
CA TYR A 322 -20.42 9.57 18.13
C TYR A 322 -19.92 10.41 19.31
N ASN A 323 -19.68 9.76 20.44
CA ASN A 323 -19.08 10.35 21.65
C ASN A 323 -17.64 9.85 21.91
N ASN A 324 -17.20 8.81 21.21
CA ASN A 324 -15.84 8.29 21.30
C ASN A 324 -14.90 9.08 20.37
N GLN A 325 -13.80 9.60 20.92
CA GLN A 325 -12.85 10.44 20.19
C GLN A 325 -12.22 9.75 18.97
N LEU A 326 -11.84 8.48 19.08
CA LEU A 326 -11.27 7.71 17.97
C LEU A 326 -12.28 7.58 16.83
N LEU A 327 -13.53 7.23 17.15
CA LEU A 327 -14.61 7.13 16.17
C LEU A 327 -14.86 8.47 15.49
N LYS A 328 -14.89 9.57 16.26
CA LYS A 328 -15.08 10.92 15.72
C LYS A 328 -14.01 11.28 14.68
N ILE A 329 -12.75 10.94 14.92
CA ILE A 329 -11.64 11.25 14.00
C ILE A 329 -11.72 10.38 12.74
N ILE A 330 -11.84 9.06 12.91
CA ILE A 330 -11.84 8.11 11.79
C ILE A 330 -13.07 8.29 10.91
N GLN A 331 -14.23 8.55 11.51
CA GLN A 331 -15.47 8.63 10.76
C GLN A 331 -15.49 9.82 9.80
N ILE A 332 -14.80 10.93 10.11
CA ILE A 332 -14.70 12.09 9.19
C ILE A 332 -14.03 11.65 7.89
N THR A 333 -12.83 11.05 7.97
CA THR A 333 -12.11 10.61 6.77
C THR A 333 -12.83 9.47 6.06
N ARG A 334 -13.40 8.52 6.80
CA ARG A 334 -14.16 7.37 6.27
C ARG A 334 -15.44 7.78 5.52
N SER A 335 -15.98 8.96 5.83
CA SER A 335 -17.19 9.51 5.21
C SER A 335 -16.91 10.38 3.97
N THR A 336 -15.64 10.65 3.67
CA THR A 336 -15.26 11.45 2.52
C THR A 336 -15.56 10.69 1.23
N PRO A 337 -16.26 11.32 0.26
CA PRO A 337 -16.51 10.69 -1.04
C PRO A 337 -15.20 10.29 -1.74
N ASN A 338 -15.24 9.14 -2.43
CA ASN A 338 -14.10 8.58 -3.19
C ASN A 338 -12.88 8.15 -2.35
N VAL A 339 -13.10 7.86 -1.05
CA VAL A 339 -12.14 7.21 -0.13
C VAL A 339 -12.61 5.81 0.23
#